data_AF-A0A0C3B969-F1
#
_entry.id   AF-A0A0C3B969-F1
#
_cell.length_a   1.000
_cell.length_b   1.000
_cell.length_c   1.000
_cell.angle_alpha   90.00
_cell.angle_beta   90.00
_cell.angle_gamma   90.00
#
_symmetry.space_group_name_H-M   'P 1'
#
loop_
_entity.id
_entity.type
_entity.pdbx_description
1 polymer ?
#
loop_
_entity_poly.entity_id
_entity_poly.type
_entity_poly.pdbx_seq_one_letter_code
_entity_poly.pdbx_strand_id
1 'polypeptide(L)'
;KQMRDAQCCTSLGQIRTHLHMKSSLLTYKERHARHQGANTRSREQINENDRKIKVLQDKYNMAWRALIALLGSESDIEWREVKDVDLRCMEDPEKDAKRAEWAKRSEERAKKNKENSLEVPGPGKGYRQLSWIWDGARRDPDASTGMHEGERIDK
;
A
#
# COMPACT_ATOMS: atom_id res chain seq x y z
N LYS A 1 -2.11 -8.20 29.21
CA LYS A 1 -1.44 -8.48 27.91
C LYS A 1 -2.43 -8.97 26.85
N GLN A 2 -3.06 -10.15 27.02
CA GLN A 2 -3.97 -10.77 26.04
C GLN A 2 -5.04 -9.86 25.41
N MET A 3 -5.70 -9.00 26.22
CA MET A 3 -6.71 -8.06 25.69
C MET A 3 -6.11 -7.07 24.67
N ARG A 4 -4.90 -6.56 24.91
CA ARG A 4 -4.23 -5.61 24.01
C ARG A 4 -3.75 -6.32 22.73
N ASP A 5 -3.25 -7.55 22.85
CA ASP A 5 -2.91 -8.38 21.69
C ASP A 5 -4.14 -8.62 20.79
N ALA A 6 -5.28 -8.97 21.38
CA ALA A 6 -6.53 -9.16 20.64
C ALA A 6 -7.01 -7.88 19.94
N GLN A 7 -6.85 -6.72 20.60
CA GLN A 7 -7.14 -5.41 20.02
C GLN A 7 -6.23 -5.07 18.83
N CYS A 8 -4.93 -5.34 18.94
CA CYS A 8 -3.98 -5.17 17.84
C CYS A 8 -4.34 -6.07 16.65
N CYS A 9 -4.60 -7.36 16.89
CA CYS A 9 -4.96 -8.33 15.86
C CYS A 9 -6.27 -7.93 15.13
N THR A 10 -7.29 -7.57 15.89
CA THR A 10 -8.60 -7.18 15.34
C THR A 10 -8.49 -5.88 14.53
N SER A 11 -7.80 -4.87 15.06
CA SER A 11 -7.61 -3.60 14.36
C SER A 11 -6.80 -3.79 13.07
N LEU A 12 -5.76 -4.63 13.10
CA LEU A 12 -4.98 -4.96 11.92
C LEU A 12 -5.81 -5.70 10.85
N GLY A 13 -6.67 -6.63 11.26
CA GLY A 13 -7.62 -7.29 10.37
C GLY A 13 -8.56 -6.29 9.69
N GLN A 14 -9.12 -5.35 10.45
CA GLN A 14 -9.99 -4.30 9.92
C GLN A 14 -9.25 -3.36 8.95
N ILE A 15 -8.02 -2.97 9.27
CA ILE A 15 -7.17 -2.17 8.37
C ILE A 15 -6.99 -2.89 7.03
N ARG A 16 -6.64 -4.18 7.05
CA ARG A 16 -6.49 -4.99 5.83
C ARG A 16 -7.77 -5.04 5.01
N THR A 17 -8.92 -5.28 5.65
CA THR A 17 -10.23 -5.25 4.96
C THR A 17 -10.50 -3.92 4.29
N HIS A 18 -10.25 -2.81 4.98
CA HIS A 18 -10.47 -1.47 4.40
C HIS A 18 -9.48 -1.12 3.29
N LEU A 19 -8.25 -1.64 3.33
CA LEU A 19 -7.29 -1.50 2.22
C LEU A 19 -7.76 -2.27 0.98
N HIS A 20 -8.33 -3.46 1.16
CA HIS A 20 -8.96 -4.20 0.05
C HIS A 20 -10.16 -3.44 -0.52
N MET A 21 -11.05 -2.92 0.34
CA MET A 21 -12.19 -2.09 -0.09
C MET A 21 -11.74 -0.88 -0.89
N LYS A 22 -10.68 -0.18 -0.45
CA LYS A 22 -10.11 0.96 -1.18
C LYS A 22 -9.65 0.57 -2.58
N SER A 23 -8.95 -0.56 -2.72
CA SER A 23 -8.51 -1.06 -4.04
C SER A 23 -9.69 -1.34 -4.97
N SER A 24 -10.76 -1.97 -4.45
CA SER A 24 -11.99 -2.19 -5.21
C SER A 24 -12.69 -0.88 -5.61
N LEU A 25 -12.76 0.10 -4.70
CA LEU A 25 -13.36 1.41 -4.97
C LEU A 25 -12.56 2.20 -6.03
N LEU A 26 -11.23 2.13 -6.00
CA LEU A 26 -10.37 2.73 -7.02
C LEU A 26 -10.61 2.09 -8.39
N THR A 27 -10.67 0.76 -8.45
CA THR A 27 -10.97 0.02 -9.68
C THR A 27 -12.37 0.35 -10.21
N TYR A 28 -13.36 0.46 -9.33
CA TYR A 28 -14.72 0.86 -9.69
C TYR A 28 -14.74 2.27 -10.28
N LYS A 29 -14.07 3.23 -9.63
CA LYS A 29 -13.97 4.62 -10.10
C LYS A 29 -13.36 4.68 -11.49
N GLU A 30 -12.25 3.97 -11.73
CA GLU A 30 -11.59 3.94 -13.05
C GLU A 30 -12.50 3.38 -14.15
N ARG A 31 -13.29 2.34 -13.85
CA ARG A 31 -14.12 1.66 -14.86
C ARG A 31 -15.47 2.32 -15.10
N HIS A 32 -16.09 2.89 -14.07
CA HIS A 32 -17.50 3.27 -14.09
C HIS A 32 -17.78 4.76 -13.85
N ALA A 33 -16.87 5.52 -13.23
CA ALA A 33 -17.14 6.92 -12.86
C ALA A 33 -16.78 7.91 -13.99
N ARG A 34 -17.49 7.83 -15.13
CA ARG A 34 -17.22 8.63 -16.34
C ARG A 34 -17.80 10.06 -16.30
N HIS A 35 -18.86 10.30 -15.54
CA HIS A 35 -19.54 11.60 -15.44
C HIS A 35 -19.30 12.27 -14.07
N GLN A 36 -19.40 13.60 -14.01
CA GLN A 36 -19.02 14.44 -12.86
C GLN A 36 -19.63 13.98 -11.52
N GLY A 37 -20.93 13.67 -11.51
CA GLY A 37 -21.63 13.22 -10.29
C GLY A 37 -21.11 11.87 -9.77
N ALA A 38 -20.88 10.90 -10.67
CA ALA A 38 -20.32 9.60 -10.28
C ALA A 38 -18.88 9.74 -9.78
N ASN A 39 -18.08 10.61 -10.42
CA ASN A 39 -16.71 10.87 -9.98
C ASN A 39 -16.67 11.47 -8.57
N THR A 40 -17.55 12.43 -8.28
CA THR A 40 -17.66 13.06 -6.97
C THR A 40 -18.06 12.03 -5.90
N ARG A 41 -19.10 11.23 -6.16
CA ARG A 41 -19.56 10.18 -5.24
C ARG A 41 -18.49 9.10 -4.99
N SER A 42 -17.81 8.64 -6.04
CA SER A 42 -16.73 7.66 -5.89
C SER A 42 -15.54 8.23 -5.12
N ARG A 43 -15.18 9.50 -5.34
CA ARG A 43 -14.15 10.20 -4.54
C ARG A 43 -14.54 10.29 -3.08
N GLU A 44 -15.79 10.65 -2.78
CA GLU A 44 -16.30 10.72 -1.42
C GLU A 44 -16.26 9.36 -0.71
N GLN A 45 -16.66 8.28 -1.38
CA GLN A 45 -16.57 6.92 -0.85
C GLN A 45 -15.12 6.49 -0.56
N ILE A 46 -14.17 6.84 -1.44
CA ILE A 46 -12.74 6.58 -1.21
C ILE A 46 -12.24 7.38 0.00
N ASN A 47 -12.57 8.67 0.07
CA ASN A 47 -12.16 9.54 1.17
C ASN A 47 -12.72 9.07 2.52
N GLU A 48 -13.97 8.61 2.54
CA GLU A 48 -14.59 8.07 3.74
C GLU A 48 -13.92 6.77 4.19
N ASN A 49 -13.55 5.90 3.23
CA ASN A 49 -12.77 4.71 3.55
C ASN A 49 -11.39 5.07 4.09
N ASP A 50 -10.72 6.09 3.53
CA ASP A 50 -9.43 6.58 4.03
C ASP A 50 -9.52 7.11 5.46
N ARG A 51 -10.59 7.83 5.82
CA ARG A 51 -10.84 8.26 7.20
C ARG A 51 -10.98 7.06 8.13
N LYS A 52 -11.70 6.02 7.72
CA LYS A 52 -11.86 4.79 8.51
C LYS A 52 -10.53 4.08 8.74
N ILE A 53 -9.69 3.99 7.71
CA ILE A 53 -8.34 3.42 7.83
C ILE A 53 -7.53 4.19 8.88
N LYS A 54 -7.54 5.53 8.85
CA LYS A 54 -6.83 6.35 9.84
C LYS A 54 -7.33 6.14 11.26
N VAL A 55 -8.65 6.12 11.46
CA VAL A 55 -9.24 5.84 12.78
C VAL A 55 -8.84 4.46 13.30
N LEU A 56 -8.75 3.46 12.43
CA LEU A 56 -8.31 2.11 12.79
C LEU A 56 -6.81 2.05 13.09
N GLN A 57 -6.00 2.79 12.35
CA GLN A 57 -4.57 2.96 12.64
C GLN A 57 -4.36 3.57 14.01
N ASP A 58 -5.10 4.64 14.35
CA ASP A 58 -4.99 5.27 15.67
C ASP A 58 -5.37 4.30 16.80
N LYS A 59 -6.44 3.51 16.61
CA LYS A 59 -6.84 2.46 17.56
C LYS A 59 -5.76 1.39 17.73
N TYR A 60 -5.15 0.95 16.63
CA TYR A 60 -4.05 0.00 16.65
C TYR A 60 -2.85 0.57 17.41
N ASN A 61 -2.39 1.78 17.04
CA ASN A 61 -1.24 2.42 17.65
C ASN A 61 -1.47 2.72 19.14
N MET A 62 -2.70 3.06 19.54
CA MET A 62 -3.07 3.22 20.95
C MET A 62 -3.00 1.90 21.72
N ALA A 63 -3.52 0.82 21.15
CA ALA A 63 -3.43 -0.52 21.76
C ALA A 63 -1.97 -1.00 21.87
N TRP A 64 -1.17 -0.75 20.83
CA TRP A 64 0.25 -1.07 20.78
C TRP A 64 1.06 -0.29 21.82
N ARG A 65 0.85 1.02 21.95
CA ARG A 65 1.49 1.85 23.00
C ARG A 65 1.10 1.41 24.41
N ALA A 66 -0.17 1.03 24.62
CA ALA A 66 -0.61 0.47 25.89
C ALA A 66 0.05 -0.89 26.18
N LEU A 67 0.36 -1.67 25.15
CA LEU A 67 1.07 -2.94 25.27
C LEU A 67 2.53 -2.71 25.66
N ILE A 68 3.21 -1.74 25.05
CA ILE A 68 4.56 -1.29 25.45
C ILE A 68 4.59 -0.87 26.91
N ALA A 69 3.63 -0.04 27.33
CA ALA A 69 3.55 0.42 28.72
C ALA A 69 3.37 -0.74 29.73
N LEU A 70 2.73 -1.84 29.32
CA LEU A 70 2.55 -3.02 30.17
C LEU A 70 3.77 -3.97 30.18
N LEU A 71 4.54 -4.03 29.09
CA LEU A 71 5.71 -4.91 28.97
C LEU A 71 7.02 -4.23 29.42
N GLY A 72 7.06 -2.89 29.41
CA GLY A 72 8.23 -2.11 29.82
C GLY A 72 9.32 -2.01 28.75
N SER A 73 9.24 -2.77 27.66
CA SER A 73 10.18 -2.70 26.52
C SER A 73 9.44 -2.92 25.19
N GLU A 74 9.93 -2.31 24.12
CA GLU A 74 9.44 -2.53 22.75
C GLU A 74 9.98 -3.84 22.15
N SER A 75 11.17 -4.29 22.60
CA SER A 75 11.85 -5.49 22.12
C SER A 75 11.12 -6.80 22.45
N ASP A 76 10.28 -6.80 23.48
CA ASP A 76 9.51 -7.98 23.90
C ASP A 76 8.15 -8.09 23.20
N ILE A 77 7.87 -7.23 22.22
CA ILE A 77 6.58 -7.12 21.54
C ILE A 77 6.71 -7.64 20.11
N GLU A 78 5.87 -8.62 19.78
CA GLU A 78 5.79 -9.21 18.43
C GLU A 78 5.19 -8.23 17.40
N TRP A 79 4.40 -7.27 17.87
CA TRP A 79 3.72 -6.26 17.08
C TRP A 79 4.61 -5.04 16.79
N ARG A 80 4.54 -4.54 15.55
CA ARG A 80 5.24 -3.32 15.12
C ARG A 80 4.28 -2.15 14.96
N GLU A 81 4.78 -0.93 15.17
CA GLU A 81 4.03 0.31 14.88
C GLU A 81 3.53 0.34 13.42
N VAL A 82 2.26 0.72 13.22
CA VAL A 82 1.70 0.92 11.87
C VAL A 82 1.89 2.38 11.49
N LYS A 83 2.79 2.63 10.54
CA LYS A 83 3.06 3.96 9.99
C LYS A 83 2.18 4.22 8.77
N ASP A 84 2.00 5.49 8.41
CA ASP A 84 1.21 5.87 7.22
C ASP A 84 1.76 5.23 5.93
N VAL A 85 3.08 5.05 5.86
CA VAL A 85 3.76 4.34 4.75
C VAL A 85 3.34 2.87 4.64
N ASP A 86 2.81 2.26 5.70
CA ASP A 86 2.35 0.88 5.72
C ASP A 86 0.88 0.72 5.35
N LEU A 87 0.11 1.82 5.33
CA LEU A 87 -1.29 1.87 4.93
C LEU A 87 -1.49 1.96 3.41
N ARG A 88 -0.51 1.52 2.63
CA ARG A 88 -0.61 1.51 1.17
C ARG A 88 -1.51 0.37 0.72
N CYS A 89 -2.37 0.66 -0.27
CA CYS A 89 -3.16 -0.37 -0.91
C CYS A 89 -2.24 -1.38 -1.60
N MET A 90 -2.75 -2.60 -1.74
CA MET A 90 -2.23 -3.58 -2.70
C MET A 90 -2.53 -3.04 -4.11
N GLU A 91 -1.77 -2.02 -4.55
CA GLU A 91 -1.82 -1.51 -5.91
C GLU A 91 -1.02 -2.44 -6.80
N ASP A 92 -1.55 -2.69 -8.00
CA ASP A 92 -0.90 -3.48 -9.03
C ASP A 92 0.48 -2.86 -9.34
N PRO A 93 1.58 -3.62 -9.25
CA PRO A 93 2.93 -3.10 -9.50
C PRO A 93 3.08 -2.40 -10.86
N GLU A 94 2.24 -2.77 -11.85
CA GLU A 94 2.17 -2.13 -13.15
C GLU A 94 1.49 -0.75 -13.10
N LYS A 95 0.43 -0.60 -12.28
CA LYS A 95 -0.24 0.69 -12.08
C LYS A 95 0.60 1.68 -11.27
N ASP A 96 1.36 1.18 -10.30
CA ASP A 96 2.32 1.98 -9.55
C ASP A 96 3.46 2.48 -10.44
N ALA A 97 4.01 1.60 -11.28
CA ALA A 97 5.01 1.98 -12.27
C ALA A 97 4.46 3.05 -13.22
N LYS A 98 3.24 2.86 -13.74
CA LYS A 98 2.60 3.80 -14.66
C LYS A 98 2.28 5.15 -14.02
N ARG A 99 1.87 5.16 -12.74
CA ARG A 99 1.67 6.41 -11.98
C ARG A 99 2.98 7.11 -11.68
N ALA A 100 4.04 6.38 -11.33
CA ALA A 100 5.38 6.94 -11.17
C ALA A 100 5.92 7.50 -12.49
N GLU A 101 5.69 6.83 -13.62
CA GLU A 101 6.02 7.34 -14.95
C GLU A 101 5.22 8.58 -15.33
N TRP A 102 3.92 8.63 -15.01
CA TRP A 102 3.11 9.84 -15.22
C TRP A 102 3.54 10.99 -14.31
N ALA A 103 3.94 10.71 -13.07
CA ALA A 103 4.51 11.71 -12.16
C ALA A 103 5.84 12.24 -12.72
N LYS A 104 6.74 11.36 -13.19
CA LYS A 104 7.97 11.75 -13.91
C LYS A 104 7.65 12.61 -15.13
N ARG A 105 6.71 12.19 -15.97
CA ARG A 105 6.32 12.93 -17.18
C ARG A 105 5.67 14.28 -16.86
N SER A 106 4.94 14.36 -15.76
CA SER A 106 4.33 15.59 -15.27
C SER A 106 5.38 16.54 -14.69
N GLU A 107 6.35 16.03 -13.93
CA GLU A 107 7.50 16.79 -13.46
C GLU A 107 8.39 17.23 -14.62
N GLU A 108 8.60 16.40 -15.64
CA GLU A 108 9.29 16.76 -16.87
C GLU A 108 8.55 17.86 -17.62
N ARG A 109 7.22 17.79 -17.72
CA ARG A 109 6.40 18.88 -18.31
C ARG A 109 6.44 20.15 -17.48
N ALA A 110 6.43 20.03 -16.15
CA ALA A 110 6.56 21.16 -15.24
C ALA A 110 7.96 21.78 -15.29
N LYS A 111 9.00 20.95 -15.43
CA LYS A 111 10.39 21.36 -15.68
C LYS A 111 10.51 22.05 -17.02
N LYS A 112 9.90 21.53 -18.09
CA LYS A 112 9.89 22.14 -19.42
C LYS A 112 9.14 23.48 -19.46
N ASN A 113 8.08 23.61 -18.66
CA ASN A 113 7.37 24.88 -18.45
C ASN A 113 8.21 25.88 -17.62
N LYS A 114 9.03 25.36 -16.70
CA LYS A 114 9.97 26.14 -15.88
C LYS A 114 11.30 26.44 -16.61
N GLU A 115 11.67 25.67 -17.61
CA GLU A 115 12.87 25.82 -18.45
C GLU A 115 12.80 27.04 -19.38
N ASN A 116 11.63 27.67 -19.52
CA ASN A 116 11.51 29.05 -19.99
C ASN A 116 12.02 30.10 -18.96
N SER A 117 12.59 29.65 -17.83
CA SER A 117 13.19 30.48 -16.78
C SER A 117 14.25 29.70 -15.95
N LEU A 118 15.49 29.65 -16.46
CA LEU A 118 16.81 29.49 -15.78
C LEU A 118 17.03 28.38 -14.69
N GLU A 119 17.92 27.43 -15.07
CA GLU A 119 18.96 26.58 -14.39
C GLU A 119 18.80 25.71 -13.08
N VAL A 120 18.94 24.36 -13.25
CA VAL A 120 19.84 23.26 -12.68
C VAL A 120 20.23 23.19 -11.15
N PRO A 121 20.67 22.05 -10.47
CA PRO A 121 20.53 20.55 -10.54
C PRO A 121 20.14 19.81 -9.20
N GLY A 122 19.93 18.47 -9.23
CA GLY A 122 20.35 17.52 -8.14
C GLY A 122 19.40 16.36 -7.73
N PRO A 123 19.88 15.14 -7.37
CA PRO A 123 19.14 13.86 -7.50
C PRO A 123 18.69 13.18 -6.18
N GLY A 124 17.74 12.23 -6.24
CA GLY A 124 17.37 11.39 -5.08
C GLY A 124 16.76 10.03 -5.45
N LYS A 125 17.49 8.95 -5.15
CA LYS A 125 17.14 7.54 -5.40
C LYS A 125 15.83 7.11 -4.71
N GLY A 126 14.96 6.41 -5.45
CA GLY A 126 13.77 5.75 -4.92
C GLY A 126 14.04 4.28 -4.60
N TYR A 127 14.04 3.92 -3.32
CA TYR A 127 14.02 2.53 -2.87
C TYR A 127 12.56 2.16 -2.55
N ARG A 128 12.00 1.19 -3.29
CA ARG A 128 10.70 0.57 -2.97
C ARG A 128 10.86 -0.22 -1.67
N GLN A 129 10.04 0.10 -0.67
CA GLN A 129 9.92 -0.67 0.59
C GLN A 129 8.52 -1.29 0.59
N LEU A 130 8.44 -2.61 0.41
CA LEU A 130 7.23 -3.39 0.68
C LEU A 130 7.02 -3.39 2.20
N SER A 131 5.84 -2.96 2.63
CA SER A 131 5.52 -2.85 4.05
C SER A 131 5.37 -4.23 4.69
N TRP A 132 5.99 -4.41 5.86
CA TRP A 132 6.05 -5.65 6.64
C TRP A 132 4.67 -6.24 6.99
N ILE A 133 3.60 -5.43 6.90
CA ILE A 133 2.20 -5.85 7.09
C ILE A 133 1.82 -7.03 6.17
N TRP A 134 2.55 -7.22 5.06
CA TRP A 134 2.32 -8.23 4.03
C TRP A 134 3.29 -9.43 4.08
N ASP A 135 4.29 -9.44 4.96
CA ASP A 135 5.42 -10.39 4.91
C ASP A 135 5.11 -11.78 5.51
N GLY A 136 3.85 -12.09 5.81
CA GLY A 136 3.42 -13.39 6.35
C GLY A 136 3.08 -14.46 5.30
N ALA A 137 3.35 -14.22 4.02
CA ALA A 137 2.89 -15.09 2.92
C ALA A 137 4.01 -15.70 2.05
N ARG A 138 5.29 -15.50 2.37
CA ARG A 138 6.38 -16.19 1.65
C ARG A 138 6.59 -17.58 2.22
N ARG A 139 5.95 -18.56 1.58
CA ARG A 139 6.34 -19.98 1.62
C ARG A 139 7.67 -20.14 0.86
N ASP A 140 8.57 -20.95 1.40
CA ASP A 140 9.94 -21.20 0.93
C ASP A 140 10.06 -21.52 -0.57
N PRO A 141 11.08 -20.98 -1.27
CA PRO A 141 11.43 -21.37 -2.63
C PRO A 141 12.48 -22.49 -2.63
N ASP A 142 12.07 -23.73 -2.37
CA ASP A 142 12.89 -24.90 -2.74
C ASP A 142 11.99 -26.06 -3.19
N ALA A 143 11.60 -26.03 -4.47
CA ALA A 143 11.24 -27.20 -5.26
C ALA A 143 10.90 -26.76 -6.71
N SER A 144 11.90 -26.45 -7.53
CA SER A 144 11.73 -26.56 -8.98
C SER A 144 13.08 -26.65 -9.71
N THR A 145 13.68 -27.85 -9.68
CA THR A 145 14.56 -28.28 -10.77
C THR A 145 13.65 -28.86 -11.87
N GLY A 146 13.71 -28.23 -13.03
CA GLY A 146 12.70 -28.30 -14.08
C GLY A 146 12.57 -29.64 -14.80
N MET A 147 11.33 -29.92 -15.20
CA MET A 147 11.01 -30.81 -16.33
C MET A 147 10.49 -29.96 -17.48
N HIS A 148 11.28 -29.85 -18.54
CA HIS A 148 10.82 -29.41 -19.86
C HIS A 148 11.46 -30.33 -20.91
N GLU A 149 10.74 -31.36 -21.34
CA GLU A 149 10.91 -31.91 -22.69
C GLU A 149 9.75 -31.40 -23.56
N GLY A 150 10.11 -30.73 -24.65
CA GLY A 150 9.18 -30.15 -25.61
C GLY A 150 8.80 -31.14 -26.69
N GLU A 151 7.49 -31.34 -26.86
CA GLU A 151 6.91 -31.93 -28.06
C GLU A 151 7.17 -31.01 -29.27
N ARG A 152 7.88 -31.53 -30.27
CA ARG A 152 7.77 -31.07 -31.66
C ARG A 152 7.33 -32.26 -32.50
N ILE A 153 6.08 -32.21 -32.97
CA ILE A 153 5.52 -33.07 -33.98
C ILE A 153 5.70 -32.35 -35.32
N ASP A 154 6.34 -33.00 -36.28
CA ASP A 154 6.21 -32.68 -37.71
C ASP A 154 6.18 -34.00 -38.49
N LYS A 155 5.31 -34.06 -39.50
CA LYS A 155 5.13 -35.17 -40.44
C LYS A 155 5.06 -34.62 -41.84
#